data_AF-A0A6P1BL27-F1
#
_entry.id   AF-A0A6P1BL27-F1
#
_cell.length_a   1.000
_cell.length_b   1.000
_cell.length_c   1.000
_cell.angle_alpha   90.00
_cell.angle_beta   90.00
_cell.angle_gamma   90.00
#
_symmetry.space_group_name_H-M   'P 1'
#
loop_
_entity.id
_entity.type
_entity.pdbx_description
1 polymer ?
#
loop_
_entity_poly.entity_id
_entity_poly.type
_entity_poly.pdbx_seq_one_letter_code
_entity_poly.pdbx_strand_id
1 'polypeptide(L)'
;MPTEDDAKVALDTVSEQLIKLPCVTGLGIGTASQSEGATLFVYLDSKQKDPSARAAIPKKVEINRPDGSKVAVPVQLIEQDDLKFE
;
A
#
# COMPACT_ATOMS: atom_id res chain seq x y z
N MET A 1 -11.09 -2.57 13.23
CA MET A 1 -10.02 -3.05 12.32
C MET A 1 -10.46 -2.83 10.88
N PRO A 2 -9.53 -2.55 9.95
CA PRO A 2 -9.83 -2.51 8.52
C PRO A 2 -10.22 -3.90 8.01
N THR A 3 -11.23 -3.95 7.15
CA THR A 3 -11.75 -5.14 6.48
C THR A 3 -11.12 -5.29 5.10
N GLU A 4 -11.30 -6.45 4.46
CA GLU A 4 -10.81 -6.65 3.10
C GLU A 4 -11.36 -5.61 2.11
N ASP A 5 -12.64 -5.23 2.25
CA ASP A 5 -13.26 -4.20 1.43
C ASP A 5 -12.56 -2.84 1.61
N ASP A 6 -12.25 -2.48 2.86
CA ASP A 6 -11.47 -1.27 3.17
C ASP A 6 -10.10 -1.30 2.49
N ALA A 7 -9.41 -2.45 2.52
CA ALA A 7 -8.11 -2.56 1.87
C ALA A 7 -8.20 -2.47 0.35
N LYS A 8 -9.28 -2.94 -0.29
CA LYS A 8 -9.49 -2.78 -1.73
C LYS A 8 -9.73 -1.31 -2.12
N VAL A 9 -10.54 -0.59 -1.35
CA VAL A 9 -10.75 0.86 -1.57
C VAL A 9 -9.45 1.63 -1.35
N ALA A 10 -8.71 1.27 -0.31
CA ALA A 10 -7.42 1.88 -0.01
C ALA A 10 -6.36 1.54 -1.08
N LEU A 11 -6.39 0.33 -1.65
CA LEU A 11 -5.53 -0.09 -2.76
C LEU A 11 -5.74 0.80 -3.99
N ASP A 12 -6.99 1.01 -4.38
CA ASP A 12 -7.36 1.88 -5.49
C ASP A 12 -6.85 3.31 -5.26
N THR A 13 -7.11 3.84 -4.07
CA THR A 13 -6.67 5.19 -3.64
C THR A 13 -5.15 5.36 -3.68
N VAL A 14 -4.39 4.34 -3.24
CA VAL A 14 -2.91 4.39 -3.28
C VAL A 14 -2.39 4.20 -4.69
N SER A 15 -3.00 3.32 -5.47
CA SER A 15 -2.63 3.11 -6.87
C SER A 15 -2.70 4.42 -7.65
N GLU A 16 -3.79 5.16 -7.51
CA GLU A 16 -3.94 6.48 -8.15
C GLU A 16 -2.90 7.51 -7.67
N GLN A 17 -2.53 7.48 -6.39
CA GLN A 17 -1.51 8.37 -5.84
C GLN A 17 -0.11 8.02 -6.34
N LEU A 18 0.21 6.72 -6.41
CA LEU A 18 1.52 6.24 -6.82
C LEU A 18 1.73 6.39 -8.35
N ILE A 19 0.68 6.23 -9.16
CA ILE A 19 0.74 6.49 -10.62
C ILE A 19 1.06 7.97 -10.91
N LYS A 20 0.67 8.89 -10.02
CA LYS A 20 0.96 10.33 -10.17
C LYS A 20 2.40 10.70 -9.79
N LEU A 21 3.18 9.77 -9.23
CA LEU A 21 4.57 10.05 -8.86
C LEU A 21 5.48 9.87 -10.09
N PRO A 22 6.08 10.95 -10.64
CA PRO A 22 6.86 10.89 -11.88
C PRO A 22 8.18 10.11 -11.74
N CYS A 23 8.60 9.80 -10.51
CA CYS A 23 9.88 9.17 -10.22
C CYS A 23 9.78 7.70 -9.84
N VAL A 24 8.58 7.10 -9.87
CA VAL A 24 8.43 5.72 -9.40
C VAL A 24 8.07 4.75 -10.51
N THR A 25 9.08 4.01 -10.94
CA THR A 25 8.97 2.87 -11.84
C THR A 25 9.18 1.58 -11.05
N GLY A 26 8.44 0.53 -11.37
CA GLY A 26 8.59 -0.77 -10.68
C GLY A 26 7.93 -0.82 -9.30
N LEU A 27 6.76 -0.21 -9.12
CA LEU A 27 5.92 -0.44 -7.94
C LEU A 27 4.90 -1.54 -8.21
N GLY A 28 4.80 -2.48 -7.28
CA GLY A 28 3.64 -3.35 -7.14
C GLY A 28 2.83 -2.92 -5.92
N ILE A 29 1.51 -3.09 -5.95
CA ILE A 29 0.68 -2.90 -4.76
C ILE A 29 -0.24 -4.10 -4.64
N GLY A 30 -0.37 -4.63 -3.43
CA GLY A 30 -1.25 -5.72 -3.09
C GLY A 30 -1.97 -5.47 -1.78
N THR A 31 -2.89 -6.35 -1.45
CA THR A 31 -3.56 -6.39 -0.15
C THR A 31 -3.36 -7.78 0.44
N ALA A 32 -3.24 -7.86 1.76
CA ALA A 32 -3.41 -9.12 2.46
C ALA A 32 -4.42 -8.97 3.59
N SER A 33 -5.35 -9.90 3.64
CA SER A 33 -6.31 -10.08 4.71
C SER A 33 -5.72 -11.03 5.73
N GLN A 34 -5.46 -10.56 6.95
CA GLN A 34 -5.06 -11.39 8.08
C GLN A 34 -6.23 -11.55 9.05
N SER A 35 -6.14 -12.51 9.97
CA SER A 35 -7.16 -12.75 11.00
C SER A 35 -7.50 -11.52 11.85
N GLU A 36 -6.58 -10.55 11.94
CA GLU A 36 -6.73 -9.30 12.71
C GLU A 36 -7.13 -8.07 11.86
N GLY A 37 -7.31 -8.25 10.56
CA GLY A 37 -7.72 -7.18 9.63
C GLY A 37 -6.92 -7.17 8.32
N ALA A 38 -7.26 -6.22 7.45
CA ALA A 38 -6.62 -6.09 6.14
C ALA A 38 -5.51 -5.03 6.13
N THR A 39 -4.44 -5.32 5.39
CA THR A 39 -3.26 -4.46 5.26
C THR A 39 -2.90 -4.29 3.78
N LEU A 40 -2.43 -3.11 3.42
CA LEU A 40 -1.86 -2.84 2.09
C LEU A 40 -0.37 -3.14 2.08
N PHE A 41 0.09 -3.76 1.00
CA PHE A 41 1.50 -4.02 0.76
C PHE A 41 1.92 -3.29 -0.49
N VAL A 42 2.96 -2.48 -0.37
CA VAL A 42 3.59 -1.82 -1.51
C VAL A 42 4.94 -2.48 -1.72
N TYR A 43 5.14 -3.03 -2.90
CA TYR A 43 6.37 -3.66 -3.34
C TYR A 43 7.18 -2.65 -4.13
N LEU A 44 8.40 -2.43 -3.71
CA LEU A 44 9.35 -1.63 -4.47
C LEU A 44 10.33 -2.57 -5.18
N ASP A 45 10.40 -2.48 -6.50
CA ASP A 45 11.37 -3.21 -7.31
C ASP A 45 12.79 -2.87 -6.85
N SER A 46 13.66 -3.88 -6.77
CA SER A 46 15.03 -3.71 -6.27
C SER A 46 15.93 -2.85 -7.17
N LYS A 47 15.51 -2.59 -8.42
CA LYS A 47 16.16 -1.61 -9.31
C LYS A 47 15.74 -0.18 -8.98
N GLN A 48 14.64 0.04 -8.26
CA GLN A 48 14.17 1.35 -7.83
C GLN A 48 14.99 1.82 -6.63
N LYS A 49 16.11 2.48 -6.92
CA LYS A 49 17.04 3.02 -5.92
C LYS A 49 16.73 4.44 -5.45
N ASP A 50 15.69 5.07 -6.01
CA ASP A 50 15.34 6.43 -5.65
C ASP A 50 14.76 6.48 -4.22
N PRO A 51 15.44 7.15 -3.27
CA PRO A 51 14.95 7.23 -1.89
C PRO A 51 13.67 8.08 -1.79
N SER A 52 13.42 8.98 -2.74
CA SER A 52 12.20 9.79 -2.80
C SER A 52 10.99 8.92 -3.13
N ALA A 53 11.16 7.87 -3.93
CA ALA A 53 10.10 6.88 -4.17
C ALA A 53 9.67 6.18 -2.87
N ARG A 54 10.63 5.79 -2.02
CA ARG A 54 10.35 5.18 -0.70
C ARG A 54 9.67 6.16 0.23
N ALA A 55 10.10 7.42 0.22
CA ALA A 55 9.53 8.47 1.03
C ALA A 55 8.13 8.91 0.57
N ALA A 56 7.81 8.71 -0.71
CA ALA A 56 6.52 9.07 -1.28
C ALA A 56 5.40 8.04 -0.97
N ILE A 57 5.76 6.83 -0.52
CA ILE A 57 4.77 5.81 -0.17
C ILE A 57 4.14 6.16 1.19
N PRO A 58 2.82 6.33 1.26
CA PRO A 58 2.15 6.64 2.52
C PRO A 58 2.24 5.44 3.48
N LYS A 59 2.42 5.69 4.79
CA LYS A 59 2.44 4.64 5.82
C LYS A 59 1.04 4.12 6.20
N LYS A 60 0.00 4.89 5.90
CA LYS A 60 -1.40 4.55 6.12
C LYS A 60 -2.26 5.28 5.11
N VAL A 61 -3.41 4.73 4.81
CA VAL A 61 -4.41 5.31 3.90
C VAL A 61 -5.69 5.50 4.69
N GLU A 62 -6.19 6.73 4.72
CA GLU A 62 -7.49 7.01 5.33
C GLU A 62 -8.55 6.96 4.25
N ILE A 63 -9.51 6.05 4.41
CA ILE A 63 -10.67 5.95 3.52
C ILE A 63 -11.94 6.30 4.29
N ASN A 64 -12.94 6.76 3.55
CA ASN A 64 -14.29 6.92 4.06
C ASN A 64 -15.10 5.67 3.69
N ARG A 65 -15.63 4.97 4.69
CA ARG A 65 -16.57 3.88 4.48
C ARG A 65 -17.92 4.43 3.99
N PRO A 66 -18.72 3.60 3.30
CA PRO A 66 -20.07 3.98 2.89
C PRO A 66 -20.99 4.35 4.07
N ASP A 67 -20.70 3.81 5.26
CA ASP A 67 -21.36 4.15 6.52
C ASP A 67 -20.98 5.56 7.07
N GLY A 68 -20.08 6.27 6.39
CA GLY A 68 -19.59 7.60 6.79
C GLY A 68 -18.45 7.56 7.83
N SER A 69 -18.16 6.39 8.40
CA SER A 69 -17.01 6.18 9.28
C SER A 69 -15.68 6.24 8.51
N LYS A 70 -14.62 6.71 9.16
CA LYS A 70 -13.26 6.70 8.61
C LYS A 70 -12.48 5.52 9.14
N VAL A 71 -11.69 4.89 8.28
CA VAL A 71 -10.75 3.85 8.68
C VAL A 71 -9.37 4.13 8.10
N ALA A 72 -8.35 3.93 8.93
CA ALA A 72 -6.97 3.96 8.52
C ALA A 72 -6.53 2.53 8.18
N VAL A 73 -6.23 2.28 6.91
CA VAL A 73 -5.62 1.03 6.46
C VAL A 73 -4.10 1.19 6.54
N PRO A 74 -3.39 0.35 7.30
CA PRO A 74 -1.93 0.40 7.36
C PRO A 74 -1.33 0.00 6.01
N VAL A 75 -0.24 0.66 5.63
CA VAL A 75 0.55 0.32 4.45
C VAL A 75 1.91 -0.17 4.92
N GLN A 76 2.27 -1.37 4.49
CA GLN A 76 3.58 -1.94 4.70
C GLN A 76 4.37 -1.87 3.40
N LEU A 77 5.55 -1.24 3.47
CA LEU A 77 6.52 -1.28 2.40
C LEU A 77 7.30 -2.59 2.51
N ILE A 78 7.25 -3.39 1.46
CA ILE A 78 8.06 -4.59 1.32
C ILE A 78 9.09 -4.31 0.22
N GLU A 79 10.37 -4.43 0.58
CA GLU A 79 11.42 -4.50 -0.43
C GLU A 79 11.42 -5.89 -1.05
N GLN A 80 11.50 -5.96 -2.37
CA GLN A 80 11.49 -7.24 -3.06
C GLN A 80 12.66 -8.16 -2.65
N ASP A 81 13.78 -7.59 -2.19
CA ASP A 81 14.91 -8.33 -1.60
C ASP A 81 14.61 -8.93 -0.21
N ASP A 82 13.60 -8.41 0.51
CA ASP A 82 13.20 -8.88 1.84
C ASP A 82 12.11 -9.97 1.77
N LEU A 83 11.49 -10.17 0.59
CA LEU A 83 10.64 -11.33 0.30
C LEU A 83 11.48 -12.60 0.19
N LYS A 84 11.95 -13.09 1.33
CA LYS A 84 12.39 -14.48 1.45
C LYS A 84 11.16 -15.37 1.41
N PHE A 85 10.85 -15.89 0.23
CA PHE A 85 10.03 -17.10 0.13
C PHE A 85 10.92 -18.26 0.61
N GLU A 86 10.79 -18.61 1.90
CA GLU A 86 11.32 -19.86 2.44
C GLU A 86 10.42 -21.04 2.06
#